data_AF-A0A250XQ07-F1
#
_entry.id   AF-A0A250XQ07-F1
#
_cell.length_a   1.000
_cell.length_b   1.000
_cell.length_c   1.000
_cell.angle_alpha   90.00
_cell.angle_beta   90.00
_cell.angle_gamma   90.00
#
_symmetry.space_group_name_H-M   'P 1'
#
loop_
_entity.id
_entity.type
_entity.pdbx_description
1 polymer ?
#
loop_
_entity_poly.entity_id
_entity_poly.type
_entity_poly.pdbx_seq_one_letter_code
_entity_poly.pdbx_strand_id
1 'polypeptide(L)'
;MGLNGVYTFCRFYGPVIDVGARDGKEYFLALEDAGCYFNPVECERELKLNLDTALTKRKLLSEDQVWLLARTSFAAREAFKHKINEWVTELSTEVVDVEELEQRWVSQRDLNYEAIRCLLERTHTQSEDKEVVVIKKFELWDAPSNPDGNILLLQNFQECFGRPMYAAEYFKYRGEIKQCHDIKEQKALLSGIATQHKRRFDRVSKIYNRYSGQDHPLSEETYVGALLTAVDTSGFVDAFRTRLLSGEPYRDAMMKRVVHEYQGLYDADMPKEESEFAVVELQRRQMALDDAALTDVLVELKQQHEDITSRISTIFMRVLQREPEPEEISQYTIGFRYSGLDDLKLEEKLCSGLEFQDHLRELIYEASGNHLPRAKLFARLQAVLERKPKTVAEAKRFVFDQIPETKNIRQTDL
;
A
#
# COMPACT_ATOMS: atom_id res chain seq x y z
N MET A 1 3.81 40.45 5.74
CA MET A 1 4.65 39.31 6.19
C MET A 1 3.82 38.47 7.13
N GLY A 2 3.19 37.40 6.62
CA GLY A 2 2.35 36.50 7.41
C GLY A 2 2.99 35.12 7.42
N LEU A 3 3.36 34.65 8.61
CA LEU A 3 4.05 33.38 8.84
C LEU A 3 3.12 32.20 8.55
N ASN A 4 3.58 31.33 7.64
CA ASN A 4 3.05 29.99 7.41
C ASN A 4 3.29 29.13 8.65
N GLY A 5 2.24 28.84 9.42
CA GLY A 5 2.25 27.79 10.44
C GLY A 5 2.09 26.42 9.77
N VAL A 6 3.18 25.66 9.73
CA VAL A 6 3.17 24.24 9.34
C VAL A 6 2.46 23.44 10.44
N TYR A 7 1.27 22.92 10.14
CA TYR A 7 0.58 21.97 11.02
C TYR A 7 1.18 20.57 10.82
N THR A 8 1.99 20.12 11.77
CA THR A 8 2.42 18.72 11.84
C THR A 8 1.29 17.92 12.49
N PHE A 9 0.47 17.24 11.69
CA PHE A 9 -0.48 16.24 12.19
C PHE A 9 0.30 14.98 12.60
N CYS A 10 0.57 14.82 13.89
CA CYS A 10 0.93 13.52 14.44
C CYS A 10 -0.29 12.58 14.24
N ARG A 11 -0.07 11.48 13.52
CA ARG A 11 -1.10 10.45 13.26
C ARG A 11 -1.27 9.61 14.52
N PHE A 12 -2.19 10.00 15.40
CA PHE A 12 -2.57 9.21 16.57
C PHE A 12 -3.66 8.21 16.17
N TYR A 13 -3.42 6.91 16.39
CA TYR A 13 -4.33 5.83 15.98
C TYR A 13 -5.05 5.10 17.13
N GLY A 14 -4.66 5.35 18.39
CA GLY A 14 -5.24 4.64 19.52
C GLY A 14 -6.55 5.19 20.08
N PRO A 15 -7.13 4.51 21.10
CA PRO A 15 -8.35 4.93 21.78
C PRO A 15 -8.15 6.26 22.52
N VAL A 16 -9.20 7.09 22.54
CA VAL A 16 -9.24 8.35 23.29
C VAL A 16 -9.48 8.05 24.78
N ILE A 17 -8.60 8.57 25.63
CA ILE A 17 -8.64 8.39 27.08
C ILE A 17 -9.29 9.61 27.75
N ASP A 18 -9.03 10.81 27.25
CA ASP A 18 -9.51 12.08 27.82
C ASP A 18 -9.58 13.18 26.76
N VAL A 19 -10.49 14.14 26.94
CA VAL A 19 -10.65 15.31 26.07
C VAL A 19 -10.94 16.55 26.93
N GLY A 20 -10.11 17.58 26.80
CA GLY A 20 -10.30 18.85 27.49
C GLY A 20 -10.34 20.05 26.54
N ALA A 21 -10.65 21.22 27.07
CA ALA A 21 -10.68 22.48 26.33
C ALA A 21 -10.06 23.59 27.17
N ARG A 22 -9.22 24.41 26.54
CA ARG A 22 -8.58 25.55 27.20
C ARG A 22 -8.27 26.67 26.22
N ASP A 23 -8.59 27.90 26.61
CA ASP A 23 -8.44 29.09 25.77
C ASP A 23 -9.09 28.96 24.37
N GLY A 24 -10.25 28.29 24.32
CA GLY A 24 -10.97 28.00 23.08
C GLY A 24 -10.34 26.92 22.19
N LYS A 25 -9.30 26.22 22.66
CA LYS A 25 -8.63 25.13 21.95
C LYS A 25 -8.86 23.80 22.67
N GLU A 26 -9.30 22.78 21.92
CA GLU A 26 -9.48 21.42 22.44
C GLU A 26 -8.16 20.64 22.41
N TYR A 27 -7.92 19.84 23.44
CA TYR A 27 -6.83 18.87 23.51
C TYR A 27 -7.38 17.49 23.86
N PHE A 28 -6.68 16.43 23.46
CA PHE A 28 -7.07 15.05 23.73
C PHE A 28 -5.84 14.23 24.13
N LEU A 29 -6.07 13.21 24.95
CA LEU A 29 -5.09 12.19 25.31
C LEU A 29 -5.52 10.89 24.62
N ALA A 30 -4.69 10.37 23.72
CA ALA A 30 -4.87 9.06 23.09
C ALA A 30 -3.71 8.14 23.48
N LEU A 31 -3.97 6.83 23.56
CA LEU A 31 -2.88 5.86 23.69
C LEU A 31 -2.10 5.81 22.38
N GLU A 32 -0.78 5.99 22.44
CA GLU A 32 0.12 5.59 21.37
C GLU A 32 0.49 4.13 21.62
N ASP A 33 0.53 3.36 20.53
CA ASP A 33 0.51 1.90 20.59
C ASP A 33 1.78 1.35 21.25
N ALA A 34 1.60 0.72 22.41
CA ALA A 34 2.58 -0.14 23.07
C ALA A 34 1.84 -1.36 23.65
N GLY A 35 1.10 -2.09 22.80
CA GLY A 35 0.93 -3.55 22.85
C GLY A 35 0.47 -4.24 24.16
N CYS A 36 -0.03 -3.54 25.18
CA CYS A 36 -0.39 -4.15 26.46
C CYS A 36 -1.84 -3.79 26.86
N TYR A 37 -2.74 -4.75 26.75
CA TYR A 37 -4.10 -4.68 27.31
C TYR A 37 -4.07 -5.07 28.79
N PHE A 38 -4.55 -4.20 29.68
CA PHE A 38 -4.74 -4.54 31.10
C PHE A 38 -6.19 -4.31 31.55
N ASN A 39 -6.68 -5.22 32.38
CA ASN A 39 -7.99 -5.16 33.03
C ASN A 39 -7.99 -4.07 34.11
N PRO A 40 -8.82 -3.00 34.00
CA PRO A 40 -8.78 -1.84 34.88
C PRO A 40 -8.99 -2.17 36.37
N VAL A 41 -9.80 -3.19 36.67
CA VAL A 41 -10.15 -3.58 38.05
C VAL A 41 -9.00 -4.33 38.73
N GLU A 42 -8.25 -5.14 37.96
CA GLU A 42 -7.08 -5.85 38.47
C GLU A 42 -5.91 -4.90 38.68
N CYS A 43 -5.71 -3.93 37.76
CA CYS A 43 -4.72 -2.87 37.94
C CYS A 43 -4.97 -2.03 39.19
N GLU A 44 -6.21 -1.61 39.47
CA GLU A 44 -6.52 -0.79 40.64
C GLU A 44 -6.22 -1.53 41.96
N ARG A 45 -6.49 -2.84 42.00
CA ARG A 45 -6.26 -3.69 43.17
C ARG A 45 -4.77 -3.93 43.42
N GLU A 46 -4.00 -4.17 42.36
CA GLU A 46 -2.55 -4.37 42.41
C GLU A 46 -1.82 -3.06 42.75
N LEU A 47 -2.34 -1.92 42.28
CA LEU A 47 -1.87 -0.57 42.65
C LEU A 47 -2.06 -0.24 44.12
N LYS A 48 -3.24 -0.47 44.69
CA LYS A 48 -3.49 -0.24 46.13
C LYS A 48 -2.53 -1.05 46.99
N LEU A 49 -2.30 -2.32 46.63
CA LEU A 49 -1.38 -3.21 47.34
C LEU A 49 0.08 -2.72 47.27
N ASN A 50 0.51 -2.26 46.10
CA ASN A 50 1.88 -1.79 45.86
C ASN A 50 2.13 -0.40 46.46
N LEU A 51 1.14 0.50 46.43
CA LEU A 51 1.22 1.83 47.03
C LEU A 51 1.28 1.75 48.55
N ASP A 52 0.44 0.94 49.18
CA ASP A 52 0.48 0.71 50.63
C ASP A 52 1.82 0.09 51.04
N THR A 53 2.36 -0.83 50.23
CA THR A 53 3.68 -1.45 50.50
C THR A 53 4.82 -0.45 50.37
N ALA A 54 4.79 0.44 49.37
CA ALA A 54 5.80 1.47 49.14
C ALA A 54 5.77 2.57 50.21
N LEU A 55 4.57 3.02 50.61
CA LEU A 55 4.34 4.01 51.66
C LEU A 55 4.78 3.48 53.04
N THR A 56 4.57 2.20 53.32
CA THR A 56 4.95 1.59 54.60
C THR A 56 6.46 1.29 54.69
N LYS A 57 7.15 1.06 53.56
CA LYS A 57 8.56 0.62 53.53
C LYS A 57 9.56 1.65 52.98
N ARG A 58 9.13 2.86 52.60
CA ARG A 58 9.98 3.90 51.97
C ARG A 58 10.86 3.36 50.82
N LYS A 59 10.31 2.46 49.99
CA LYS A 59 11.00 1.97 48.79
C LYS A 59 10.61 2.82 47.58
N LEU A 60 11.61 3.13 46.73
CA LEU A 60 11.38 3.71 45.41
C LEU A 60 10.61 2.73 44.53
N LEU A 61 9.61 3.24 43.81
CA LEU A 61 8.79 2.49 42.87
C LEU A 61 9.57 2.25 41.57
N SER A 62 9.35 1.12 40.90
CA SER A 62 9.92 0.89 39.57
C SER A 62 9.27 1.79 38.51
N GLU A 63 9.95 2.00 37.38
CA GLU A 63 9.45 2.82 36.26
C GLU A 63 8.04 2.40 35.80
N ASP A 64 7.80 1.08 35.71
CA ASP A 64 6.49 0.52 35.37
C ASP A 64 5.41 0.86 36.40
N GLN A 65 5.76 0.90 37.70
CA GLN A 65 4.83 1.24 38.77
C GLN A 65 4.48 2.73 38.80
N VAL A 66 5.43 3.60 38.46
CA VAL A 66 5.22 5.05 38.33
C VAL A 66 4.34 5.35 37.12
N TRP A 67 4.56 4.65 36.00
CA TRP A 67 3.70 4.74 34.81
C TRP A 67 2.28 4.23 35.06
N LEU A 68 2.12 3.16 35.84
CA LEU A 68 0.81 2.63 36.23
C LEU A 68 0.03 3.59 37.15
N LEU A 69 0.74 4.28 38.07
CA LEU A 69 0.20 5.32 38.96
C LEU A 69 -0.26 6.57 38.22
N ALA A 70 0.53 7.04 37.25
CA ALA A 70 0.15 8.16 36.40
C ALA A 70 -1.10 7.86 35.55
N ARG A 71 -1.36 6.58 35.25
CA ARG A 71 -2.42 6.14 34.33
C ARG A 71 -3.77 5.82 34.98
N THR A 72 -3.91 5.71 36.31
CA THR A 72 -5.20 5.29 36.93
C THR A 72 -5.76 6.28 37.96
N SER A 73 -7.06 6.61 37.79
CA SER A 73 -7.95 7.51 38.58
C SER A 73 -7.42 8.90 38.99
N PHE A 74 -8.30 9.91 38.89
CA PHE A 74 -8.04 11.29 39.28
C PHE A 74 -7.48 11.44 40.70
N ALA A 75 -7.96 10.63 41.65
CA ALA A 75 -7.53 10.66 43.05
C ALA A 75 -6.05 10.23 43.24
N ALA A 76 -5.56 9.25 42.47
CA ALA A 76 -4.17 8.81 42.56
C ALA A 76 -3.22 9.83 41.90
N ARG A 77 -3.65 10.50 40.83
CA ARG A 77 -2.91 11.59 40.19
C ARG A 77 -2.74 12.79 41.12
N GLU A 78 -3.79 13.20 41.84
CA GLU A 78 -3.72 14.32 42.79
C GLU A 78 -2.89 13.96 44.04
N ALA A 79 -2.98 12.73 44.56
CA ALA A 79 -2.13 12.27 45.66
C ALA A 79 -0.63 12.22 45.26
N PHE A 80 -0.33 11.77 44.04
CA PHE A 80 1.02 11.74 43.49
C PHE A 80 1.58 13.15 43.24
N LYS A 81 0.76 14.06 42.71
CA LYS A 81 1.09 15.49 42.51
C LYS A 81 1.40 16.20 43.83
N HIS A 82 0.64 15.91 44.90
CA HIS A 82 0.93 16.45 46.23
C HIS A 82 2.27 15.94 46.77
N LYS A 83 2.61 14.67 46.53
CA LYS A 83 3.87 14.03 46.95
C LYS A 83 5.09 14.58 46.20
N ILE A 84 4.97 14.79 44.89
CA ILE A 84 6.02 15.41 44.07
C ILE A 84 6.26 16.85 44.51
N ASN A 85 5.20 17.61 44.81
CA ASN A 85 5.36 18.97 45.32
C ASN A 85 6.04 19.00 46.69
N GLU A 86 5.76 18.05 47.60
CA GLU A 86 6.52 17.91 48.85
C GLU A 86 8.00 17.64 48.58
N TRP A 87 8.34 16.70 47.70
CA TRP A 87 9.73 16.36 47.36
C TRP A 87 10.49 17.49 46.65
N VAL A 88 9.82 18.20 45.74
CA VAL A 88 10.40 19.37 45.04
C VAL A 88 10.61 20.52 46.03
N THR A 89 9.74 20.66 47.03
CA THR A 89 9.90 21.68 48.08
C THR A 89 11.09 21.34 48.98
N GLU A 90 11.27 20.07 49.37
CA GLU A 90 12.44 19.60 50.13
C GLU A 90 13.75 19.75 49.35
N LEU A 91 13.75 19.50 48.05
CA LEU A 91 14.93 19.65 47.18
C LEU A 91 15.25 21.11 46.84
N SER A 92 14.25 22.00 46.84
CA SER A 92 14.43 23.43 46.54
C SER A 92 15.09 24.25 47.67
N THR A 93 15.32 23.64 48.83
CA THR A 93 15.93 24.29 49.99
C THR A 93 17.44 24.07 50.15
N GLU A 94 18.07 23.21 49.34
CA GLU A 94 19.53 23.04 49.32
C GLU A 94 20.12 23.53 47.99
N VAL A 95 20.98 24.56 48.07
CA VAL A 95 21.85 24.95 46.96
C VAL A 95 22.99 23.94 46.91
N VAL A 96 22.94 23.01 45.97
CA VAL A 96 23.99 22.01 45.75
C VAL A 96 24.75 22.36 44.48
N ASP A 97 26.08 22.28 44.56
CA ASP A 97 27.00 22.51 43.44
C ASP A 97 26.78 21.46 42.33
N VAL A 98 26.86 21.89 41.07
CA VAL A 98 26.62 21.05 39.89
C VAL A 98 27.64 19.92 39.81
N GLU A 99 28.90 20.14 40.22
CA GLU A 99 29.92 19.09 40.26
C GLU A 99 29.64 18.03 41.34
N GLU A 100 29.00 18.40 42.45
CA GLU A 100 28.62 17.47 43.52
C GLU A 100 27.40 16.62 43.12
N LEU A 101 26.48 17.22 42.35
CA LEU A 101 25.36 16.52 41.69
C LEU A 101 25.86 15.54 40.62
N GLU A 102 26.82 15.93 39.79
CA GLU A 102 27.42 15.06 38.78
C GLU A 102 28.18 13.88 39.42
N GLN A 103 28.96 14.09 40.48
CA GLN A 103 29.63 12.99 41.20
C GLN A 103 28.65 12.04 41.90
N ARG A 104 27.55 12.56 42.46
CA ARG A 104 26.48 11.75 43.04
C ARG A 104 25.70 10.96 41.99
N TRP A 105 25.60 11.44 40.74
CA TRP A 105 24.88 10.75 39.66
C TRP A 105 25.74 9.78 38.84
N VAL A 106 27.04 10.06 38.68
CA VAL A 106 27.96 9.13 37.98
C VAL A 106 28.12 7.80 38.72
N SER A 107 27.82 7.75 40.02
CA SER A 107 27.78 6.52 40.82
C SER A 107 26.49 5.70 40.68
N GLN A 108 25.47 6.20 39.95
CA GLN A 108 24.20 5.52 39.68
C GLN A 108 23.91 5.46 38.17
N ARG A 109 24.68 4.63 37.45
CA ARG A 109 24.39 4.30 36.05
C ARG A 109 23.16 3.40 35.94
N ASP A 110 22.08 3.90 35.35
CA ASP A 110 21.69 3.58 33.95
C ASP A 110 20.27 4.09 33.61
N LEU A 111 20.03 4.24 32.30
CA LEU A 111 18.76 4.37 31.56
C LEU A 111 18.14 5.73 31.24
N ASN A 112 18.51 6.85 31.87
CA ASN A 112 17.84 8.13 31.58
C ASN A 112 18.59 9.12 30.68
N TYR A 113 19.84 8.85 30.28
CA TYR A 113 20.66 9.84 29.58
C TYR A 113 20.15 10.13 28.15
N GLU A 114 19.78 9.11 27.37
CA GLU A 114 19.45 9.30 25.94
C GLU A 114 18.04 9.90 25.72
N ALA A 115 17.07 9.55 26.58
CA ALA A 115 15.71 10.10 26.54
C ALA A 115 15.68 11.58 26.97
N ILE A 116 16.48 11.93 27.97
CA ILE A 116 16.61 13.32 28.44
C ILE A 116 17.46 14.14 27.47
N ARG A 117 18.50 13.57 26.85
CA ARG A 117 19.28 14.24 25.79
C ARG A 117 18.42 14.58 24.57
N CYS A 118 17.54 13.68 24.12
CA CYS A 118 16.57 13.96 23.05
C CYS A 118 15.54 15.05 23.42
N LEU A 119 15.20 15.20 24.71
CA LEU A 119 14.32 16.26 25.20
C LEU A 119 15.04 17.61 25.36
N LEU A 120 16.34 17.61 25.65
CA LEU A 120 17.15 18.81 25.86
C LEU A 120 17.78 19.36 24.56
N GLU A 121 18.12 18.52 23.58
CA GLU A 121 18.75 18.96 22.31
C GLU A 121 17.82 19.81 21.41
N ARG A 122 16.52 19.91 21.73
CA ARG A 122 15.55 20.72 20.96
C ARG A 122 15.43 22.19 21.38
N THR A 123 16.21 22.66 22.34
CA THR A 123 16.25 24.09 22.72
C THR A 123 17.68 24.57 22.96
N HIS A 124 18.49 24.61 21.90
CA HIS A 124 19.70 25.42 21.89
C HIS A 124 19.39 26.79 21.29
N THR A 125 19.41 27.82 22.13
CA THR A 125 19.69 29.20 21.69
C THR A 125 20.91 29.66 22.44
N GLN A 126 22.01 29.88 21.70
CA GLN A 126 23.25 30.40 22.24
C GLN A 126 23.03 31.82 22.80
N SER A 127 23.33 32.00 24.08
CA SER A 127 23.63 33.29 24.68
C SER A 127 24.91 33.10 25.48
N GLU A 128 25.92 33.89 25.16
CA GLU A 128 27.21 33.88 25.84
C GLU A 128 27.03 34.31 27.31
N ASP A 129 27.80 33.66 28.18
CA ASP A 129 27.87 33.79 29.63
C ASP A 129 26.70 33.26 30.47
N LYS A 130 26.94 32.03 30.98
CA LYS A 130 26.17 31.19 31.90
C LYS A 130 25.08 30.33 31.24
N GLU A 131 25.34 29.02 31.21
CA GLU A 131 24.31 28.00 31.00
C GLU A 131 23.28 28.08 32.14
N VAL A 132 22.21 28.82 31.90
CA VAL A 132 21.00 28.72 32.69
C VAL A 132 20.08 27.75 31.96
N VAL A 133 19.95 26.54 32.49
CA VAL A 133 18.88 25.63 32.10
C VAL A 133 17.58 26.25 32.57
N VAL A 134 16.89 26.97 31.68
CA VAL A 134 15.50 27.37 31.92
C VAL A 134 14.66 26.10 31.80
N ILE A 135 14.45 25.42 32.92
CA ILE A 135 13.31 24.50 33.05
C ILE A 135 12.08 25.39 32.87
N LYS A 136 11.49 25.38 31.67
CA LYS A 136 10.13 25.89 31.51
C LYS A 136 9.28 25.06 32.45
N LYS A 137 8.93 25.66 33.59
CA LYS A 137 7.88 25.23 34.49
C LYS A 137 6.76 24.67 33.63
N PHE A 138 6.54 23.36 33.69
CA PHE A 138 5.31 22.76 33.18
C PHE A 138 4.21 23.30 34.08
N GLU A 139 3.71 24.48 33.77
CA GLU A 139 2.41 24.89 34.23
C GLU A 139 1.46 23.87 33.59
N LEU A 140 0.93 22.98 34.42
CA LEU A 140 -0.28 22.21 34.13
C LEU A 140 -1.41 23.17 34.45
N TRP A 141 -1.79 23.98 33.46
CA TRP A 141 -2.77 25.04 33.70
C TRP A 141 -4.20 24.62 33.40
N ASP A 142 -5.10 25.32 34.11
CA ASP A 142 -6.40 24.88 34.61
C ASP A 142 -7.30 24.13 33.62
N ALA A 143 -7.94 23.08 34.16
CA ALA A 143 -8.89 22.22 33.47
C ALA A 143 -10.16 22.98 32.99
N PRO A 144 -10.82 22.51 31.91
CA PRO A 144 -12.05 23.10 31.40
C PRO A 144 -13.17 23.19 32.44
N SER A 145 -14.05 24.16 32.26
CA SER A 145 -15.25 24.42 33.06
C SER A 145 -16.42 23.43 32.86
N ASN A 146 -16.25 22.37 32.05
CA ASN A 146 -17.23 21.27 31.98
C ASN A 146 -16.61 19.92 31.52
N PRO A 147 -15.86 19.23 32.40
CA PRO A 147 -15.26 17.92 32.11
C PRO A 147 -16.29 16.79 31.93
N ASP A 148 -17.52 16.96 32.44
CA ASP A 148 -18.53 15.90 32.50
C ASP A 148 -19.15 15.57 31.14
N GLY A 149 -19.25 16.54 30.22
CA GLY A 149 -19.87 16.35 28.91
C GLY A 149 -19.07 15.45 27.96
N ASN A 150 -17.74 15.52 28.02
CA ASN A 150 -16.86 14.69 27.19
C ASN A 150 -16.77 13.26 27.74
N ILE A 151 -16.78 13.09 29.07
CA ILE A 151 -16.82 11.77 29.72
C ILE A 151 -18.13 11.05 29.36
N LEU A 152 -19.25 11.75 29.41
CA LEU A 152 -20.56 11.18 29.08
C LEU A 152 -20.66 10.77 27.60
N LEU A 153 -20.05 11.54 26.69
CA LEU A 153 -19.93 11.14 25.28
C LEU A 153 -19.19 9.82 25.12
N LEU A 154 -17.99 9.69 25.73
CA LEU A 154 -17.18 8.48 25.62
C LEU A 154 -17.92 7.26 26.18
N GLN A 155 -18.64 7.42 27.29
CA GLN A 155 -19.50 6.39 27.88
C GLN A 155 -20.65 6.01 26.94
N ASN A 156 -21.40 6.98 26.43
CA ASN A 156 -22.51 6.74 25.51
C ASN A 156 -22.06 6.08 24.20
N PHE A 157 -20.86 6.43 23.71
CA PHE A 157 -20.24 5.77 22.58
C PHE A 157 -19.92 4.31 22.90
N GLN A 158 -19.26 4.06 24.03
CA GLN A 158 -18.91 2.69 24.45
C GLN A 158 -20.16 1.82 24.63
N GLU A 159 -21.26 2.37 25.15
CA GLU A 159 -22.54 1.68 25.22
C GLU A 159 -23.11 1.33 23.83
N CYS A 160 -23.03 2.25 22.86
CA CYS A 160 -23.60 2.04 21.52
C CYS A 160 -22.74 1.15 20.62
N PHE A 161 -21.42 1.26 20.72
CA PHE A 161 -20.46 0.55 19.86
C PHE A 161 -19.91 -0.73 20.51
N GLY A 162 -20.06 -0.89 21.83
CA GLY A 162 -19.50 -2.01 22.58
C GLY A 162 -17.98 -1.97 22.72
N ARG A 163 -17.34 -0.83 22.41
CA ARG A 163 -15.89 -0.64 22.46
C ARG A 163 -15.51 0.83 22.70
N PRO A 164 -14.25 1.12 23.11
CA PRO A 164 -13.76 2.49 23.22
C PRO A 164 -13.81 3.24 21.88
N MET A 165 -13.91 4.56 21.96
CA MET A 165 -13.86 5.46 20.81
C MET A 165 -12.42 5.68 20.36
N TYR A 166 -12.15 5.53 19.06
CA TYR A 166 -10.86 5.90 18.48
C TYR A 166 -10.79 7.41 18.18
N ALA A 167 -9.58 7.97 18.16
CA ALA A 167 -9.38 9.39 17.89
C ALA A 167 -10.01 9.85 16.56
N ALA A 168 -9.89 9.05 15.50
CA ALA A 168 -10.49 9.36 14.20
C ALA A 168 -12.03 9.48 14.26
N GLU A 169 -12.69 8.66 15.08
CA GLU A 169 -14.13 8.70 15.28
C GLU A 169 -14.56 9.92 16.06
N TYR A 170 -13.80 10.28 17.11
CA TYR A 170 -14.02 11.51 17.86
C TYR A 170 -14.04 12.71 16.92
N PHE A 171 -13.01 12.85 16.07
CA PHE A 171 -12.94 13.97 15.13
C PHE A 171 -14.03 13.98 14.08
N LYS A 172 -14.43 12.79 13.61
CA LYS A 172 -15.50 12.65 12.62
C LYS A 172 -16.85 13.06 13.18
N TYR A 173 -17.20 12.59 14.38
CA TYR A 173 -18.57 12.70 14.91
C TYR A 173 -18.78 13.88 15.87
N ARG A 174 -17.73 14.47 16.45
CA ARG A 174 -17.88 15.55 17.46
C ARG A 174 -18.74 16.73 17.00
N GLY A 175 -18.69 17.07 15.71
CA GLY A 175 -19.45 18.21 15.16
C GLY A 175 -20.96 17.98 15.21
N GLU A 176 -21.38 16.75 14.91
CA GLU A 176 -22.79 16.31 14.95
C GLU A 176 -23.25 16.15 16.41
N ILE A 177 -22.39 15.60 17.26
CA ILE A 177 -22.67 15.40 18.69
C ILE A 177 -22.87 16.73 19.42
N LYS A 178 -22.05 17.77 19.10
CA LYS A 178 -22.17 19.10 19.71
C LYS A 178 -23.51 19.79 19.44
N GLN A 179 -24.26 19.34 18.43
CA GLN A 179 -25.57 19.89 18.09
C GLN A 179 -26.70 19.27 18.91
N CYS A 180 -26.45 18.16 19.62
CA CYS A 180 -27.44 17.53 20.48
C CYS A 180 -27.71 18.41 21.71
N HIS A 181 -28.98 18.60 22.06
CA HIS A 181 -29.41 19.42 23.19
C HIS A 181 -29.60 18.62 24.48
N ASP A 182 -29.77 17.29 24.37
CA ASP A 182 -29.89 16.40 25.51
C ASP A 182 -29.24 15.01 25.30
N ILE A 183 -29.17 14.24 26.39
CA ILE A 183 -28.53 12.91 26.43
C ILE A 183 -29.29 11.89 25.59
N LYS A 184 -30.63 11.98 25.52
CA LYS A 184 -31.44 11.03 24.76
C LYS A 184 -31.20 11.21 23.26
N GLU A 185 -31.13 12.46 22.81
CA GLU A 185 -30.80 12.83 21.45
C GLU A 185 -29.38 12.36 21.07
N GLN A 186 -28.39 12.57 21.96
CA GLN A 186 -27.03 12.07 21.76
C GLN A 186 -26.98 10.55 21.62
N LYS A 187 -27.66 9.79 22.51
CA LYS A 187 -27.71 8.32 22.42
C LYS A 187 -28.41 7.85 21.14
N ALA A 188 -29.50 8.50 20.73
CA ALA A 188 -30.20 8.17 19.50
C ALA A 188 -29.31 8.41 18.26
N LEU A 189 -28.60 9.53 18.21
CA LEU A 189 -27.63 9.85 17.17
C LEU A 189 -26.51 8.79 17.12
N LEU A 190 -25.86 8.51 18.26
CA LEU A 190 -24.76 7.54 18.35
C LEU A 190 -25.20 6.13 17.96
N SER A 191 -26.40 5.70 18.33
CA SER A 191 -26.98 4.42 17.91
C SER A 191 -27.20 4.36 16.39
N GLY A 192 -27.67 5.46 15.80
CA GLY A 192 -27.78 5.61 14.35
C GLY A 192 -26.43 5.52 13.65
N ILE A 193 -25.42 6.23 14.18
CA ILE A 193 -24.04 6.20 13.67
C ILE A 193 -23.46 4.80 13.79
N ALA A 194 -23.62 4.11 14.93
CA ALA A 194 -23.12 2.75 15.13
C ALA A 194 -23.71 1.78 14.10
N THR A 195 -25.02 1.90 13.82
CA THR A 195 -25.69 1.09 12.79
C THR A 195 -25.12 1.36 11.41
N GLN A 196 -24.88 2.62 11.05
CA GLN A 196 -24.29 2.99 9.77
C GLN A 196 -22.83 2.52 9.67
N HIS A 197 -22.05 2.70 10.74
CA HIS A 197 -20.67 2.26 10.85
C HIS A 197 -20.56 0.76 10.58
N LYS A 198 -21.33 -0.06 11.29
CA LYS A 198 -21.35 -1.50 11.10
C LYS A 198 -21.66 -1.89 9.65
N ARG A 199 -22.70 -1.29 9.05
CA ARG A 199 -23.05 -1.56 7.65
C ARG A 199 -21.93 -1.18 6.68
N ARG A 200 -21.23 -0.07 6.92
CA ARG A 200 -20.12 0.39 6.10
C ARG A 200 -18.90 -0.50 6.29
N PHE A 201 -18.54 -0.83 7.53
CA PHE A 201 -17.48 -1.78 7.86
C PHE A 201 -17.73 -3.14 7.19
N ASP A 202 -18.93 -3.71 7.34
CA ASP A 202 -19.29 -4.99 6.72
C ASP A 202 -19.12 -4.94 5.19
N ARG A 203 -19.53 -3.84 4.56
CA ARG A 203 -19.37 -3.64 3.11
C ARG A 203 -17.89 -3.57 2.72
N VAL A 204 -17.09 -2.78 3.42
CA VAL A 204 -15.66 -2.60 3.12
C VAL A 204 -14.87 -3.86 3.41
N SER A 205 -15.18 -4.55 4.52
CA SER A 205 -14.60 -5.85 4.89
C SER A 205 -14.91 -6.91 3.83
N LYS A 206 -16.15 -6.98 3.33
CA LYS A 206 -16.48 -7.87 2.20
C LYS A 206 -15.65 -7.59 0.95
N ILE A 207 -15.44 -6.32 0.60
CA ILE A 207 -14.59 -5.97 -0.55
C ILE A 207 -13.14 -6.37 -0.24
N TYR A 208 -12.62 -5.98 0.91
CA TYR A 208 -11.25 -6.30 1.32
C TYR A 208 -10.96 -7.80 1.24
N ASN A 209 -11.80 -8.63 1.86
CA ASN A 209 -11.57 -10.07 1.91
C ASN A 209 -11.65 -10.75 0.53
N ARG A 210 -12.38 -10.16 -0.42
CA ARG A 210 -12.48 -10.70 -1.80
C ARG A 210 -11.32 -10.32 -2.70
N TYR A 211 -10.59 -9.24 -2.38
CA TYR A 211 -9.57 -8.67 -3.26
C TYR A 211 -8.18 -8.52 -2.62
N SER A 212 -8.02 -8.60 -1.31
CA SER A 212 -6.75 -8.26 -0.65
C SER A 212 -5.66 -9.30 -0.86
N GLY A 213 -6.01 -10.58 -1.01
CA GLY A 213 -5.04 -11.68 -1.04
C GLY A 213 -4.32 -11.91 0.29
N GLN A 214 -4.78 -11.28 1.36
CA GLN A 214 -4.24 -11.44 2.70
C GLN A 214 -5.02 -12.48 3.50
N ASP A 215 -4.30 -13.23 4.33
CA ASP A 215 -4.88 -14.27 5.19
C ASP A 215 -5.72 -13.69 6.34
N HIS A 216 -5.51 -12.41 6.67
CA HIS A 216 -6.21 -11.75 7.77
C HIS A 216 -7.32 -10.84 7.24
N PRO A 217 -8.53 -10.92 7.83
CA PRO A 217 -9.62 -10.04 7.48
C PRO A 217 -9.33 -8.59 7.90
N LEU A 218 -10.00 -7.64 7.27
CA LEU A 218 -9.90 -6.23 7.64
C LEU A 218 -10.28 -6.04 9.12
N SER A 219 -9.34 -5.56 9.93
CA SER A 219 -9.61 -5.21 11.33
C SER A 219 -10.40 -3.89 11.42
N GLU A 220 -11.21 -3.77 12.46
CA GLU A 220 -11.97 -2.54 12.72
C GLU A 220 -11.05 -1.35 12.97
N GLU A 221 -9.92 -1.57 13.65
CA GLU A 221 -8.88 -0.57 13.85
C GLU A 221 -8.31 -0.05 12.52
N THR A 222 -7.97 -0.94 11.58
CA THR A 222 -7.46 -0.55 10.26
C THR A 222 -8.53 0.24 9.49
N TYR A 223 -9.79 -0.20 9.56
CA TYR A 223 -10.90 0.52 8.96
C TYR A 223 -11.04 1.94 9.54
N VAL A 224 -11.00 2.06 10.87
CA VAL A 224 -11.16 3.34 11.57
C VAL A 224 -9.99 4.28 11.28
N GLY A 225 -8.76 3.78 11.37
CA GLY A 225 -7.55 4.58 11.19
C GLY A 225 -7.30 5.03 9.76
N ALA A 226 -7.68 4.24 8.76
CA ALA A 226 -7.31 4.49 7.36
C ALA A 226 -8.47 4.77 6.41
N LEU A 227 -9.69 4.29 6.70
CA LEU A 227 -10.80 4.28 5.73
C LEU A 227 -12.05 5.05 6.19
N LEU A 228 -12.21 5.27 7.49
CA LEU A 228 -13.42 5.85 8.07
C LEU A 228 -13.82 7.19 7.47
N THR A 229 -12.87 8.08 7.16
CA THR A 229 -13.17 9.39 6.57
C THR A 229 -13.49 9.28 5.08
N ALA A 230 -12.83 8.36 4.37
CA ALA A 230 -12.96 8.20 2.93
C ALA A 230 -14.21 7.40 2.52
N VAL A 231 -14.73 6.53 3.38
CA VAL A 231 -15.84 5.60 3.08
C VAL A 231 -17.14 6.30 2.64
N ASP A 232 -17.29 7.57 3.00
CA ASP A 232 -18.48 8.38 2.70
C ASP A 232 -18.35 9.17 1.39
N THR A 233 -17.18 9.11 0.73
CA THR A 233 -16.96 9.83 -0.52
C THR A 233 -17.55 9.08 -1.71
N SER A 234 -18.06 9.83 -2.69
CA SER A 234 -18.52 9.25 -3.96
C SER A 234 -17.35 8.56 -4.68
N GLY A 235 -17.59 7.35 -5.20
CA GLY A 235 -16.53 6.57 -5.87
C GLY A 235 -15.55 5.86 -4.93
N PHE A 236 -15.72 5.95 -3.60
CA PHE A 236 -14.84 5.26 -2.63
C PHE A 236 -14.65 3.78 -2.95
N VAL A 237 -15.75 3.06 -3.24
CA VAL A 237 -15.70 1.61 -3.48
C VAL A 237 -14.86 1.25 -4.69
N ASP A 238 -14.99 1.98 -5.79
CA ASP A 238 -14.21 1.72 -7.01
C ASP A 238 -12.73 2.07 -6.80
N ALA A 239 -12.45 3.18 -6.12
CA ALA A 239 -11.09 3.58 -5.77
C ALA A 239 -10.43 2.56 -4.82
N PHE A 240 -11.16 2.10 -3.81
CA PHE A 240 -10.69 1.11 -2.84
C PHE A 240 -10.43 -0.25 -3.51
N ARG A 241 -11.36 -0.72 -4.34
CA ARG A 241 -11.17 -1.95 -5.15
C ARG A 241 -9.95 -1.83 -6.06
N THR A 242 -9.81 -0.72 -6.78
CA THR A 242 -8.67 -0.48 -7.67
C THR A 242 -7.35 -0.50 -6.90
N ARG A 243 -7.31 0.12 -5.71
CA ARG A 243 -6.13 0.09 -4.83
C ARG A 243 -5.77 -1.34 -4.41
N LEU A 244 -6.75 -2.17 -4.05
CA LEU A 244 -6.50 -3.57 -3.68
C LEU A 244 -5.97 -4.39 -4.87
N LEU A 245 -6.60 -4.24 -6.04
CA LEU A 245 -6.19 -4.92 -7.28
C LEU A 245 -4.76 -4.57 -7.71
N SER A 246 -4.33 -3.32 -7.46
CA SER A 246 -2.98 -2.84 -7.78
C SER A 246 -1.90 -3.28 -6.77
N GLY A 247 -2.29 -3.91 -5.66
CA GLY A 247 -1.35 -4.33 -4.62
C GLY A 247 -0.66 -5.65 -4.94
N GLU A 248 0.60 -5.79 -4.53
CA GLU A 248 1.34 -7.06 -4.58
C GLU A 248 0.60 -8.22 -3.91
N PRO A 249 -0.06 -8.05 -2.75
CA PRO A 249 -0.81 -9.15 -2.12
C PRO A 249 -1.89 -9.76 -3.02
N TYR A 250 -2.62 -8.95 -3.77
CA TYR A 250 -3.59 -9.44 -4.75
C TYR A 250 -2.88 -10.16 -5.90
N ARG A 251 -1.80 -9.57 -6.44
CA ARG A 251 -1.04 -10.12 -7.55
C ARG A 251 -0.51 -11.53 -7.21
N ASP A 252 0.10 -11.70 -6.05
CA ASP A 252 0.66 -12.97 -5.59
C ASP A 252 -0.42 -14.03 -5.36
N ALA A 253 -1.54 -13.65 -4.71
CA ALA A 253 -2.65 -14.56 -4.47
C ALA A 253 -3.33 -14.98 -5.78
N MET A 254 -3.57 -14.04 -6.69
CA MET A 254 -4.19 -14.32 -7.98
C MET A 254 -3.25 -15.16 -8.86
N MET A 255 -1.95 -14.89 -8.85
CA MET A 255 -0.96 -15.69 -9.58
C MET A 255 -1.00 -17.16 -9.15
N LYS A 256 -0.96 -17.43 -7.84
CA LYS A 256 -1.07 -18.79 -7.31
C LYS A 256 -2.36 -19.47 -7.74
N ARG A 257 -3.47 -18.73 -7.70
CA ARG A 257 -4.78 -19.25 -8.12
C ARG A 257 -4.81 -19.57 -9.61
N VAL A 258 -4.34 -18.66 -10.46
CA VAL A 258 -4.25 -18.84 -11.92
C VAL A 258 -3.46 -20.09 -12.28
N VAL A 259 -2.26 -20.24 -11.72
CA VAL A 259 -1.41 -21.42 -11.98
C VAL A 259 -2.09 -22.71 -11.53
N HIS A 260 -2.72 -22.71 -10.34
CA HIS A 260 -3.43 -23.87 -9.82
C HIS A 260 -4.62 -24.29 -10.70
N GLU A 261 -5.46 -23.33 -11.09
CA GLU A 261 -6.63 -23.57 -11.93
C GLU A 261 -6.22 -24.00 -13.35
N TYR A 262 -5.16 -23.41 -13.89
CA TYR A 262 -4.62 -23.78 -15.20
C TYR A 262 -4.11 -25.23 -15.19
N GLN A 263 -3.34 -25.63 -14.16
CA GLN A 263 -2.90 -27.01 -13.99
C GLN A 263 -4.09 -27.98 -13.90
N GLY A 264 -5.14 -27.59 -13.17
CA GLY A 264 -6.35 -28.40 -13.06
C GLY A 264 -7.11 -28.58 -14.38
N LEU A 265 -7.10 -27.57 -15.24
CA LEU A 265 -7.78 -27.60 -16.54
C LEU A 265 -7.02 -28.37 -17.62
N TYR A 266 -5.69 -28.25 -17.63
CA TYR A 266 -4.87 -28.69 -18.77
C TYR A 266 -3.81 -29.73 -18.44
N ASP A 267 -3.66 -30.08 -17.16
CA ASP A 267 -2.62 -30.99 -16.66
C ASP A 267 -1.20 -30.58 -17.11
N ALA A 268 -0.95 -29.26 -17.17
CA ALA A 268 0.29 -28.68 -17.65
C ALA A 268 0.66 -27.41 -16.88
N ASP A 269 1.95 -27.21 -16.65
CA ASP A 269 2.47 -26.02 -16.01
C ASP A 269 2.25 -24.79 -16.90
N MET A 270 1.73 -23.72 -16.30
CA MET A 270 1.55 -22.44 -17.00
C MET A 270 2.91 -21.72 -17.10
N PRO A 271 3.36 -21.31 -18.30
CA PRO A 271 4.55 -20.48 -18.44
C PRO A 271 4.43 -19.18 -17.66
N LYS A 272 5.56 -18.67 -17.14
CA LYS A 272 5.58 -17.48 -16.28
C LYS A 272 4.99 -16.27 -17.00
N GLU A 273 5.36 -16.04 -18.25
CA GLU A 273 4.91 -14.92 -19.07
C GLU A 273 3.39 -14.97 -19.31
N GLU A 274 2.84 -16.18 -19.49
CA GLU A 274 1.40 -16.40 -19.63
C GLU A 274 0.67 -16.12 -18.33
N SER A 275 1.20 -16.57 -17.20
CA SER A 275 0.62 -16.33 -15.88
C SER A 275 0.61 -14.84 -15.53
N GLU A 276 1.67 -14.09 -15.87
CA GLU A 276 1.74 -12.65 -15.71
C GLU A 276 0.74 -11.90 -16.59
N PHE A 277 0.60 -12.31 -17.86
CA PHE A 277 -0.42 -11.75 -18.75
C PHE A 277 -1.84 -12.02 -18.23
N ALA A 278 -2.11 -13.23 -17.77
CA ALA A 278 -3.41 -13.59 -17.21
C ALA A 278 -3.76 -12.71 -16.01
N VAL A 279 -2.84 -12.50 -15.08
CA VAL A 279 -3.08 -11.60 -13.92
C VAL A 279 -3.39 -10.17 -14.37
N VAL A 280 -2.67 -9.65 -15.37
CA VAL A 280 -2.94 -8.30 -15.92
C VAL A 280 -4.35 -8.21 -16.52
N GLU A 281 -4.78 -9.22 -17.29
CA GLU A 281 -6.13 -9.25 -17.86
C GLU A 281 -7.21 -9.38 -16.78
N LEU A 282 -6.97 -10.18 -15.73
CA LEU A 282 -7.88 -10.32 -14.59
C LEU A 282 -7.99 -9.02 -13.78
N GLN A 283 -6.89 -8.28 -13.62
CA GLN A 283 -6.89 -6.93 -13.03
C GLN A 283 -7.70 -5.96 -13.88
N ARG A 284 -7.53 -5.99 -15.22
CA ARG A 284 -8.29 -5.14 -16.15
C ARG A 284 -9.80 -5.42 -16.06
N ARG A 285 -10.18 -6.69 -15.85
CA ARG A 285 -11.56 -7.13 -15.63
C ARG A 285 -12.07 -6.91 -14.19
N GLN A 286 -11.21 -6.41 -13.29
CA GLN A 286 -11.51 -6.20 -11.86
C GLN A 286 -12.03 -7.46 -11.15
N MET A 287 -11.47 -8.61 -11.52
CA MET A 287 -11.90 -9.92 -11.02
C MET A 287 -11.53 -10.12 -9.54
N ALA A 288 -12.42 -10.73 -8.76
CA ALA A 288 -12.16 -11.07 -7.37
C ALA A 288 -11.36 -12.38 -7.25
N LEU A 289 -10.66 -12.56 -6.13
CA LEU A 289 -9.89 -13.78 -5.85
C LEU A 289 -10.76 -15.02 -5.66
N ASP A 290 -12.06 -14.86 -5.44
CA ASP A 290 -13.04 -15.93 -5.28
C ASP A 290 -13.99 -16.07 -6.48
N ASP A 291 -13.74 -15.35 -7.57
CA ASP A 291 -14.64 -15.32 -8.71
C ASP A 291 -14.66 -16.68 -9.43
N ALA A 292 -15.85 -17.25 -9.63
CA ALA A 292 -16.04 -18.53 -10.31
C ALA A 292 -15.80 -18.42 -11.82
N ALA A 293 -15.87 -17.22 -12.40
CA ALA A 293 -15.63 -17.00 -13.82
C ALA A 293 -14.14 -17.09 -14.21
N LEU A 294 -13.22 -17.30 -13.25
CA LEU A 294 -11.79 -17.43 -13.52
C LEU A 294 -11.51 -18.54 -14.55
N THR A 295 -12.16 -19.68 -14.41
CA THR A 295 -12.00 -20.83 -15.32
C THR A 295 -12.33 -20.44 -16.76
N ASP A 296 -13.45 -19.76 -16.99
CA ASP A 296 -13.86 -19.32 -18.32
C ASP A 296 -12.86 -18.33 -18.93
N VAL A 297 -12.32 -17.42 -18.11
CA VAL A 297 -11.28 -16.47 -18.55
C VAL A 297 -9.98 -17.19 -18.90
N LEU A 298 -9.57 -18.22 -18.15
CA LEU A 298 -8.36 -18.99 -18.49
C LEU A 298 -8.52 -19.78 -19.80
N VAL A 299 -9.72 -20.27 -20.09
CA VAL A 299 -10.03 -20.89 -21.39
C VAL A 299 -9.93 -19.86 -22.52
N GLU A 300 -10.53 -18.68 -22.35
CA GLU A 300 -10.44 -17.59 -23.32
C GLU A 300 -8.98 -17.18 -23.59
N LEU A 301 -8.18 -17.00 -22.52
CA LEU A 301 -6.77 -16.60 -22.63
C LEU A 301 -5.90 -17.67 -23.31
N LYS A 302 -6.17 -18.95 -23.06
CA LYS A 302 -5.48 -20.04 -23.75
C LYS A 302 -5.80 -20.05 -25.23
N GLN A 303 -7.09 -19.96 -25.59
CA GLN A 303 -7.49 -19.89 -27.00
C GLN A 303 -6.83 -18.68 -27.69
N GLN A 304 -6.82 -17.52 -27.02
CA GLN A 304 -6.14 -16.33 -27.54
C GLN A 304 -4.64 -16.57 -27.76
N HIS A 305 -3.96 -17.27 -26.84
CA HIS A 305 -2.56 -17.63 -27.00
C HIS A 305 -2.36 -18.53 -28.23
N GLU A 306 -3.14 -19.61 -28.34
CA GLU A 306 -3.08 -20.57 -29.47
C GLU A 306 -3.36 -19.89 -30.82
N ASP A 307 -4.32 -18.97 -30.87
CA ASP A 307 -4.62 -18.20 -32.07
C ASP A 307 -3.44 -17.30 -32.47
N ILE A 308 -2.79 -16.65 -31.50
CA ILE A 308 -1.61 -15.79 -31.74
C ILE A 308 -0.42 -16.64 -32.21
N THR A 309 -0.13 -17.76 -31.54
CA THR A 309 1.00 -18.63 -31.92
C THR A 309 0.80 -19.25 -33.29
N SER A 310 -0.42 -19.68 -33.62
CA SER A 310 -0.77 -20.17 -34.96
C SER A 310 -0.58 -19.09 -36.03
N ARG A 311 -0.97 -17.84 -35.76
CA ARG A 311 -0.76 -16.71 -36.68
C ARG A 311 0.72 -16.42 -36.90
N ILE A 312 1.51 -16.36 -35.82
CA ILE A 312 2.97 -16.17 -35.89
C ILE A 312 3.59 -17.28 -36.77
N SER A 313 3.26 -18.54 -36.47
CA SER A 313 3.80 -19.70 -37.21
C SER A 313 3.44 -19.65 -38.69
N THR A 314 2.19 -19.29 -39.01
CA THR A 314 1.73 -19.11 -40.40
C THR A 314 2.53 -18.04 -41.14
N ILE A 315 2.82 -16.92 -40.48
CA ILE A 315 3.59 -15.81 -41.09
C ILE A 315 5.06 -16.23 -41.27
N PHE A 316 5.66 -16.88 -40.28
CA PHE A 316 7.02 -17.42 -40.37
C PHE A 316 7.16 -18.43 -41.51
N MET A 317 6.25 -19.40 -41.61
CA MET A 317 6.22 -20.38 -42.70
C MET A 317 6.01 -19.71 -44.07
N ARG A 318 5.20 -18.65 -44.14
CA ARG A 318 4.98 -17.90 -45.39
C ARG A 318 6.20 -17.09 -45.82
N VAL A 319 6.87 -16.42 -44.88
CA VAL A 319 7.94 -15.43 -45.14
C VAL A 319 9.31 -16.09 -45.21
N LEU A 320 9.64 -16.93 -44.23
CA LEU A 320 10.95 -17.53 -44.00
C LEU A 320 10.99 -19.04 -44.30
N GLN A 321 9.83 -19.68 -44.54
CA GLN A 321 9.70 -21.12 -44.81
C GLN A 321 10.28 -22.04 -43.73
N ARG A 322 10.23 -21.60 -42.48
CA ARG A 322 10.51 -22.40 -41.29
C ARG A 322 9.53 -22.09 -40.18
N GLU A 323 9.45 -22.98 -39.21
CA GLU A 323 8.75 -22.72 -37.96
C GLU A 323 9.52 -21.67 -37.12
N PRO A 324 8.81 -20.84 -36.35
CA PRO A 324 9.44 -19.92 -35.40
C PRO A 324 10.07 -20.69 -34.24
N GLU A 325 11.20 -20.19 -33.75
CA GLU A 325 11.82 -20.70 -32.53
C GLU A 325 11.00 -20.29 -31.28
N PRO A 326 11.06 -21.03 -30.16
CA PRO A 326 10.31 -20.71 -28.95
C PRO A 326 10.51 -19.27 -28.45
N GLU A 327 11.72 -18.74 -28.54
CA GLU A 327 12.06 -17.37 -28.17
C GLU A 327 11.38 -16.34 -29.09
N GLU A 328 11.28 -16.63 -30.39
CA GLU A 328 10.58 -15.79 -31.35
C GLU A 328 9.07 -15.80 -31.09
N ILE A 329 8.48 -16.97 -30.82
CA ILE A 329 7.07 -17.09 -30.44
C ILE A 329 6.79 -16.21 -29.22
N SER A 330 7.61 -16.32 -28.17
CA SER A 330 7.47 -15.52 -26.95
C SER A 330 7.57 -14.01 -27.24
N GLN A 331 8.63 -13.60 -27.97
CA GLN A 331 8.85 -12.19 -28.33
C GLN A 331 7.68 -11.60 -29.12
N TYR A 332 7.20 -12.32 -30.15
CA TYR A 332 6.14 -11.82 -31.02
C TYR A 332 4.77 -11.88 -30.36
N THR A 333 4.52 -12.86 -29.49
CA THR A 333 3.28 -12.93 -28.69
C THR A 333 3.11 -11.69 -27.81
N ILE A 334 4.19 -11.23 -27.15
CA ILE A 334 4.20 -9.95 -26.40
C ILE A 334 3.85 -8.79 -27.34
N GLY A 335 4.41 -8.77 -28.56
CA GLY A 335 4.11 -7.77 -29.57
C GLY A 335 2.62 -7.71 -29.94
N PHE A 336 1.99 -8.87 -30.18
CA PHE A 336 0.57 -8.97 -30.51
C PHE A 336 -0.34 -8.53 -29.35
N ARG A 337 0.04 -8.84 -28.11
CA ARG A 337 -0.76 -8.51 -26.92
C ARG A 337 -0.67 -7.03 -26.52
N TYR A 338 0.52 -6.43 -26.58
CA TYR A 338 0.76 -5.13 -25.94
C TYR A 338 1.17 -4.00 -26.90
N SER A 339 1.75 -4.33 -28.05
CA SER A 339 2.37 -3.33 -28.94
C SER A 339 1.56 -3.03 -30.19
N GLY A 340 0.37 -3.63 -30.32
CA GLY A 340 -0.45 -3.53 -31.53
C GLY A 340 0.26 -4.10 -32.77
N LEU A 341 1.11 -5.12 -32.57
CA LEU A 341 1.64 -5.90 -33.68
C LEU A 341 0.47 -6.64 -34.34
N ASP A 342 0.46 -6.63 -35.66
CA ASP A 342 -0.50 -7.35 -36.48
C ASP A 342 0.26 -8.15 -37.54
N ASP A 343 -0.48 -8.92 -38.35
CA ASP A 343 0.11 -9.81 -39.34
C ASP A 343 0.98 -9.06 -40.36
N LEU A 344 0.55 -7.87 -40.77
CA LEU A 344 1.24 -7.05 -41.75
C LEU A 344 2.55 -6.51 -41.18
N LYS A 345 2.52 -5.99 -39.94
CA LYS A 345 3.71 -5.47 -39.27
C LYS A 345 4.73 -6.57 -38.96
N LEU A 346 4.27 -7.77 -38.59
CA LEU A 346 5.17 -8.91 -38.41
C LEU A 346 5.80 -9.28 -39.75
N GLU A 347 5.01 -9.43 -40.81
CA GLU A 347 5.54 -9.71 -42.14
C GLU A 347 6.55 -8.67 -42.61
N GLU A 348 6.24 -7.37 -42.49
CA GLU A 348 7.17 -6.28 -42.85
C GLU A 348 8.47 -6.38 -42.06
N LYS A 349 8.39 -6.70 -40.76
CA LYS A 349 9.58 -6.88 -39.91
C LYS A 349 10.42 -8.07 -40.36
N LEU A 350 9.81 -9.21 -40.66
CA LEU A 350 10.52 -10.40 -41.16
C LEU A 350 11.13 -10.14 -42.54
N CYS A 351 10.41 -9.46 -43.44
CA CYS A 351 10.91 -9.08 -44.76
C CYS A 351 12.11 -8.11 -44.71
N SER A 352 12.28 -7.38 -43.61
CA SER A 352 13.44 -6.51 -43.41
C SER A 352 14.67 -7.24 -42.84
N GLY A 353 14.51 -8.48 -42.36
CA GLY A 353 15.55 -9.27 -41.71
C GLY A 353 16.57 -9.88 -42.68
N LEU A 354 17.76 -10.22 -42.17
CA LEU A 354 18.82 -10.85 -42.96
C LEU A 354 18.42 -12.24 -43.47
N GLU A 355 17.69 -13.00 -42.66
CA GLU A 355 17.22 -14.33 -43.04
C GLU A 355 16.31 -14.30 -44.27
N PHE A 356 15.45 -13.28 -44.37
CA PHE A 356 14.63 -13.09 -45.57
C PHE A 356 15.48 -12.72 -46.79
N GLN A 357 16.61 -12.02 -46.63
CA GLN A 357 17.52 -11.72 -47.73
C GLN A 357 18.20 -13.00 -48.25
N ASP A 358 18.56 -13.92 -47.36
CA ASP A 358 19.06 -15.24 -47.74
C ASP A 358 17.99 -16.02 -48.51
N HIS A 359 16.74 -15.98 -48.04
CA HIS A 359 15.62 -16.63 -48.72
C HIS A 359 15.33 -16.04 -50.11
N LEU A 360 15.38 -14.71 -50.23
CA LEU A 360 15.28 -14.03 -51.54
C LEU A 360 16.42 -14.40 -52.47
N ARG A 361 17.63 -14.55 -51.94
CA ARG A 361 18.79 -14.98 -52.73
C ARG A 361 18.57 -16.36 -53.31
N GLU A 362 18.07 -17.31 -52.52
CA GLU A 362 17.71 -18.65 -52.98
C GLU A 362 16.61 -18.61 -54.04
N LEU A 363 15.54 -17.86 -53.79
CA LEU A 363 14.43 -17.73 -54.74
C LEU A 363 14.87 -17.10 -56.09
N ILE A 364 15.76 -16.11 -56.07
CA ILE A 364 16.33 -15.53 -57.31
C ILE A 364 17.20 -16.57 -58.03
N TYR A 365 18.00 -17.35 -57.29
CA TYR A 365 18.88 -18.37 -57.85
C TYR A 365 18.07 -19.49 -58.53
N GLU A 366 17.04 -19.99 -57.86
CA GLU A 366 16.11 -20.98 -58.39
C GLU A 366 15.33 -20.47 -59.60
N ALA A 367 14.73 -19.28 -59.49
CA ALA A 367 13.96 -18.68 -60.59
C ALA A 367 14.83 -18.35 -61.82
N SER A 368 16.15 -18.32 -61.66
CA SER A 368 17.13 -18.14 -62.74
C SER A 368 17.71 -19.46 -63.26
N GLY A 369 17.12 -20.61 -62.90
CA GLY A 369 17.54 -21.93 -63.35
C GLY A 369 18.86 -22.43 -62.75
N ASN A 370 19.22 -21.98 -61.54
CA ASN A 370 20.41 -22.45 -60.79
C ASN A 370 21.77 -22.24 -61.48
N HIS A 371 21.84 -21.35 -62.46
CA HIS A 371 23.06 -21.11 -63.24
C HIS A 371 23.54 -19.65 -63.19
N LEU A 372 23.03 -18.86 -62.24
CA LEU A 372 23.35 -17.45 -62.15
C LEU A 372 24.73 -17.21 -61.48
N PRO A 373 25.68 -16.50 -62.13
CA PRO A 373 26.94 -16.13 -61.50
C PRO A 373 26.73 -15.26 -60.25
N ARG A 374 27.54 -15.47 -59.21
CA ARG A 374 27.42 -14.80 -57.90
C ARG A 374 27.27 -13.28 -57.98
N ALA A 375 28.04 -12.61 -58.85
CA ALA A 375 27.95 -11.15 -59.02
C ALA A 375 26.59 -10.68 -59.56
N LYS A 376 25.98 -11.44 -60.50
CA LYS A 376 24.65 -11.13 -61.03
C LYS A 376 23.55 -11.42 -60.02
N LEU A 377 23.71 -12.46 -59.21
CA LEU A 377 22.79 -12.79 -58.12
C LEU A 377 22.74 -11.67 -57.09
N PHE A 378 23.90 -11.17 -56.67
CA PHE A 378 24.00 -10.04 -55.74
C PHE A 378 23.37 -8.76 -56.31
N ALA A 379 23.66 -8.43 -57.58
CA ALA A 379 23.06 -7.26 -58.22
C ALA A 379 21.52 -7.34 -58.30
N ARG A 380 20.96 -8.52 -58.59
CA ARG A 380 19.51 -8.74 -58.61
C ARG A 380 18.90 -8.65 -57.21
N LEU A 381 19.54 -9.26 -56.22
CA LEU A 381 19.11 -9.16 -54.82
C LEU A 381 19.09 -7.70 -54.36
N GLN A 382 20.16 -6.95 -54.63
CA GLN A 382 20.24 -5.53 -54.29
C GLN A 382 19.11 -4.72 -54.97
N ALA A 383 18.84 -4.96 -56.26
CA ALA A 383 17.74 -4.29 -56.96
C ALA A 383 16.35 -4.60 -56.38
N VAL A 384 16.14 -5.79 -55.82
CA VAL A 384 14.91 -6.15 -55.10
C VAL A 384 14.85 -5.44 -53.74
N LEU A 385 15.94 -5.45 -52.97
CA LEU A 385 16.01 -4.84 -51.64
C LEU A 385 15.90 -3.32 -51.67
N GLU A 386 16.43 -2.66 -52.70
CA GLU A 386 16.32 -1.20 -52.91
C GLU A 386 14.86 -0.75 -53.05
N ARG A 387 13.97 -1.64 -53.51
CA ARG A 387 12.52 -1.37 -53.59
C ARG A 387 11.80 -1.53 -52.24
N LYS A 388 12.49 -2.03 -51.21
CA LYS A 388 11.97 -2.21 -49.84
C LYS A 388 10.62 -2.95 -49.81
N PRO A 389 10.56 -4.22 -50.25
CA PRO A 389 9.32 -4.98 -50.19
C PRO A 389 8.84 -5.10 -48.74
N LYS A 390 7.57 -4.79 -48.51
CA LYS A 390 6.92 -4.91 -47.20
C LYS A 390 6.25 -6.26 -47.02
N THR A 391 6.01 -6.98 -48.12
CA THR A 391 5.36 -8.30 -48.11
C THR A 391 6.10 -9.28 -49.03
N VAL A 392 5.88 -10.57 -48.79
CA VAL A 392 6.40 -11.66 -49.64
C VAL A 392 5.86 -11.53 -51.07
N ALA A 393 4.60 -11.12 -51.23
CA ALA A 393 3.98 -10.92 -52.54
C ALA A 393 4.68 -9.81 -53.34
N GLU A 394 4.97 -8.67 -52.70
CA GLU A 394 5.75 -7.60 -53.32
C GLU A 394 7.17 -8.06 -53.66
N ALA A 395 7.83 -8.76 -52.74
CA ALA A 395 9.19 -9.26 -52.95
C ALA A 395 9.25 -10.22 -54.14
N LYS A 396 8.35 -11.21 -54.21
CA LYS A 396 8.25 -12.15 -55.34
C LYS A 396 8.01 -11.41 -56.65
N ARG A 397 7.07 -10.46 -56.67
CA ARG A 397 6.82 -9.63 -57.86
C ARG A 397 8.08 -8.90 -58.32
N PHE A 398 8.83 -8.30 -57.39
CA PHE A 398 10.08 -7.62 -57.69
C PHE A 398 11.14 -8.56 -58.21
N VAL A 399 11.27 -9.77 -57.64
CA VAL A 399 12.18 -10.80 -58.14
C VAL A 399 11.86 -11.15 -59.60
N PHE A 400 10.59 -11.45 -59.90
CA PHE A 400 10.20 -11.77 -61.27
C PHE A 400 10.41 -10.60 -62.23
N ASP A 401 10.32 -9.34 -61.78
CA ASP A 401 10.59 -8.17 -62.62
C ASP A 401 12.08 -8.10 -63.04
N GLN A 402 12.98 -8.71 -62.26
CA GLN A 402 14.43 -8.75 -62.54
C GLN A 402 14.85 -9.92 -63.44
N ILE A 403 13.94 -10.83 -63.79
CA ILE A 403 14.25 -12.03 -64.59
C ILE A 403 13.66 -11.87 -66.01
N PRO A 404 14.43 -11.38 -66.99
CA PRO A 404 13.93 -11.07 -68.33
C PRO A 404 13.35 -12.27 -69.09
N GLU A 405 13.80 -13.49 -68.78
CA GLU A 405 13.34 -14.75 -69.40
C GLU A 405 11.90 -15.13 -69.00
N THR A 406 11.40 -14.63 -67.87
CA THR A 406 10.02 -14.92 -67.40
C THR A 406 8.95 -14.02 -68.02
N LYS A 407 9.32 -12.99 -68.80
CA LYS A 407 8.33 -12.11 -69.47
C LYS A 407 7.43 -12.85 -70.46
N ASN A 408 7.85 -14.01 -70.97
CA ASN A 408 7.03 -14.86 -71.85
C ASN A 408 6.06 -15.81 -71.12
N ILE A 409 6.12 -15.93 -69.77
CA ILE A 409 5.28 -16.85 -68.98
C ILE A 409 4.18 -16.10 -68.20
N ARG A 410 4.28 -14.77 -68.05
CA ARG A 410 3.36 -13.93 -67.27
C ARG A 410 1.92 -13.78 -67.81
N GLN A 411 1.47 -14.62 -68.74
CA GLN A 411 0.12 -14.52 -69.30
C GLN A 411 -0.86 -15.62 -68.87
N THR A 412 -0.44 -16.69 -68.19
CA THR A 412 -1.38 -17.80 -67.91
C THR A 412 -1.80 -18.01 -66.47
N ASP A 413 -0.98 -17.69 -65.45
CA ASP A 413 -1.38 -18.03 -64.07
C ASP A 413 -0.88 -16.95 -63.09
N LEU A 414 -1.79 -16.05 -62.70
CA LEU A 414 -1.68 -15.12 -61.58
C LEU A 414 -2.81 -15.39 -60.60
#